data_AF-A0A1H2XVJ4-F1
#
_entry.id   AF-A0A1H2XVJ4-F1
#
_cell.length_a   1.000
_cell.length_b   1.000
_cell.length_c   1.000
_cell.angle_alpha   90.00
_cell.angle_beta   90.00
_cell.angle_gamma   90.00
#
_symmetry.space_group_name_H-M   'P 1'
#
loop_
_entity.id
_entity.type
_entity.pdbx_description
1 polymer ?
#
loop_
_entity_poly.entity_id
_entity_poly.type
_entity_poly.pdbx_seq_one_letter_code
_entity_poly.pdbx_strand_id
1 'polypeptide(L)'
;MTGPRDWRRRQERELLRAAAEKLRGEARREQAEAAVGRALIVPYERYVVVGLLDELSLAAGRGELPDGVRRVAVELAEKILKEGRA
;
A
#
# COMPACT_ATOMS: atom_id res chain seq x y z
N MET A 1 21.62 -15.38 12.67
CA MET A 1 21.13 -14.15 13.32
C MET A 1 20.74 -13.15 12.23
N THR A 2 19.46 -12.83 12.06
CA THR A 2 19.05 -11.73 11.17
C THR A 2 19.48 -10.40 11.78
N GLY A 3 20.24 -9.59 11.03
CA GLY A 3 20.77 -8.32 11.52
C GLY A 3 19.67 -7.24 11.63
N PRO A 4 19.95 -6.12 12.30
CA PRO A 4 19.01 -4.99 12.42
C PRO A 4 18.48 -4.46 11.08
N ARG A 5 19.27 -4.58 10.00
CA ARG A 5 18.88 -4.19 8.64
C ARG A 5 17.82 -5.12 8.03
N ASP A 6 17.93 -6.42 8.25
CA ASP A 6 16.95 -7.41 7.75
C ASP A 6 15.62 -7.33 8.51
N TRP A 7 15.68 -6.94 9.78
CA TRP A 7 14.48 -6.65 10.55
C TRP A 7 13.76 -5.41 10.02
N ARG A 8 14.48 -4.31 9.77
CA ARG A 8 13.89 -3.08 9.20
C ARG A 8 13.24 -3.32 7.84
N ARG A 9 13.94 -3.99 6.91
CA ARG A 9 13.41 -4.31 5.57
C ARG A 9 12.12 -5.13 5.64
N ARG A 10 12.05 -6.09 6.58
CA ARG A 10 10.83 -6.88 6.81
C ARG A 10 9.68 -5.99 7.29
N GLN A 11 9.94 -5.11 8.25
CA GLN A 11 8.91 -4.18 8.75
C GLN A 11 8.40 -3.26 7.64
N GLU A 12 9.30 -2.66 6.85
CA GLU A 12 8.93 -1.78 5.74
C GLU A 12 8.11 -2.53 4.67
N ARG A 13 8.52 -3.75 4.32
CA ARG A 13 7.78 -4.63 3.40
C ARG A 13 6.36 -4.91 3.89
N GLU A 14 6.22 -5.31 5.16
CA GLU A 14 4.90 -5.63 5.74
C GLU A 14 4.01 -4.39 5.83
N LEU A 15 4.56 -3.22 6.15
CA LEU A 15 3.84 -1.95 6.18
C LEU A 15 3.27 -1.59 4.79
N LEU A 16 4.12 -1.66 3.76
CA LEU A 16 3.71 -1.39 2.36
C LEU A 16 2.65 -2.38 1.90
N ARG A 17 2.81 -3.66 2.25
CA ARG A 17 1.82 -4.70 1.94
C ARG A 17 0.48 -4.44 2.63
N ALA A 18 0.50 -4.05 3.90
CA ALA A 18 -0.71 -3.73 4.65
C ALA A 18 -1.46 -2.53 4.04
N ALA A 19 -0.74 -1.49 3.61
CA ALA A 19 -1.33 -0.35 2.92
C ALA A 19 -1.97 -0.76 1.59
N ALA A 20 -1.31 -1.62 0.81
CA ALA A 20 -1.86 -2.16 -0.44
C ALA A 20 -3.16 -2.96 -0.19
N GLU A 21 -3.16 -3.85 0.82
CA GLU A 21 -4.36 -4.63 1.18
C GLU A 21 -5.52 -3.74 1.64
N LYS A 22 -5.24 -2.68 2.39
CA LYS A 22 -6.27 -1.71 2.80
C LYS A 22 -6.92 -1.04 1.58
N LEU A 23 -6.12 -0.49 0.67
CA LEU A 23 -6.63 0.15 -0.55
C LEU A 23 -7.37 -0.84 -1.45
N ARG A 24 -6.91 -2.10 -1.55
CA ARG A 24 -7.67 -3.17 -2.24
C ARG A 24 -9.03 -3.39 -1.62
N GLY A 25 -9.09 -3.43 -0.29
CA GLY A 25 -10.35 -3.60 0.45
C GLY A 25 -11.33 -2.46 0.17
N GLU A 26 -10.85 -1.21 0.18
CA GLU A 26 -11.64 -0.03 -0.13
C GLU A 26 -12.12 -0.03 -1.59
N ALA A 27 -11.23 -0.29 -2.55
CA ALA A 27 -11.59 -0.36 -3.97
C ALA A 27 -12.62 -1.47 -4.25
N ARG A 28 -12.50 -2.64 -3.61
CA ARG A 28 -13.49 -3.72 -3.72
C ARG A 28 -14.85 -3.34 -3.13
N ARG A 29 -14.88 -2.62 -2.00
CA ARG A 29 -16.12 -2.14 -1.40
C ARG A 29 -16.82 -1.13 -2.31
N GLU A 30 -16.08 -0.14 -2.80
CA GLU A 30 -16.61 0.85 -3.72
C GLU A 30 -17.07 0.21 -5.03
N GLN A 31 -16.40 -0.84 -5.53
CA GLN A 31 -16.85 -1.58 -6.71
C GLN A 31 -18.15 -2.32 -6.45
N ALA A 32 -18.28 -2.95 -5.28
CA ALA A 32 -19.53 -3.60 -4.90
C ALA A 32 -20.67 -2.56 -4.79
N GLU A 33 -20.40 -1.39 -4.23
CA GLU A 33 -21.35 -0.27 -4.16
C GLU A 33 -21.71 0.29 -5.53
N ALA A 34 -20.74 0.44 -6.44
CA ALA A 34 -20.97 0.87 -7.81
C ALA A 34 -21.75 -0.17 -8.62
N ALA A 35 -21.46 -1.46 -8.46
CA ALA A 35 -22.15 -2.55 -9.13
C ALA A 35 -23.64 -2.66 -8.74
N VAL A 36 -24.00 -2.22 -7.53
CA VAL A 36 -25.40 -2.10 -7.09
C VAL A 36 -26.02 -0.72 -7.41
N GLY A 37 -25.34 0.11 -8.21
CA GLY A 37 -25.81 1.43 -8.64
C GLY A 37 -25.76 2.51 -7.54
N ARG A 38 -25.02 2.29 -6.45
CA ARG A 38 -24.94 3.21 -5.29
C ARG A 38 -23.72 4.14 -5.30
N ALA A 39 -22.73 3.89 -6.16
CA ALA A 39 -21.54 4.74 -6.28
C ALA A 39 -21.14 4.97 -7.76
N LEU A 40 -20.45 6.09 -8.03
CA LEU A 40 -19.78 6.34 -9.30
C LEU A 40 -18.75 5.22 -9.55
N ILE A 41 -18.56 4.86 -10.83
CA ILE A 41 -17.56 3.88 -11.29
C ILE A 41 -16.24 4.08 -10.50
N VAL A 42 -15.70 3.00 -9.92
CA VAL A 42 -14.48 3.10 -9.11
C VAL A 42 -13.34 3.68 -9.95
N PRO A 43 -12.69 4.77 -9.49
CA PRO A 43 -11.61 5.41 -10.23
C PRO A 43 -10.44 4.43 -10.45
N TYR A 44 -9.99 4.31 -11.69
CA TYR A 44 -8.91 3.39 -12.08
C TYR A 44 -7.60 3.67 -11.32
N GLU A 45 -7.43 4.92 -10.89
CA GLU A 45 -6.29 5.46 -10.16
C GLU A 45 -6.03 4.67 -8.88
N ARG A 46 -7.07 4.15 -8.21
CA ARG A 46 -6.88 3.33 -6.99
C ARG A 46 -6.22 1.98 -7.28
N TYR A 47 -6.49 1.37 -8.44
CA TYR A 47 -5.81 0.14 -8.86
C TYR A 47 -4.34 0.39 -9.17
N VAL A 48 -4.03 1.55 -9.76
CA VAL A 48 -2.64 1.98 -10.02
C VAL A 48 -1.88 2.14 -8.71
N VAL A 49 -2.48 2.79 -7.70
CA VAL A 49 -1.83 2.98 -6.39
C VAL A 49 -1.60 1.65 -5.67
N VAL A 50 -2.56 0.72 -5.74
CA VAL A 50 -2.37 -0.64 -5.19
C VAL A 50 -1.18 -1.34 -5.85
N GLY A 51 -1.14 -1.38 -7.19
CA GLY A 51 -0.05 -2.04 -7.92
C GLY A 51 1.30 -1.39 -7.62
N LEU A 52 1.35 -0.06 -7.50
CA LEU A 52 2.56 0.65 -7.08
C LEU A 52 3.04 0.21 -5.68
N LEU A 53 2.14 0.10 -4.70
CA LEU A 53 2.51 -0.34 -3.35
C LEU A 53 3.02 -1.78 -3.29
N ASP A 54 2.50 -2.67 -4.15
CA ASP A 54 3.02 -4.04 -4.27
C ASP A 54 4.46 -4.07 -4.77
N GLU A 55 4.74 -3.33 -5.85
CA GLU A 55 6.09 -3.24 -6.42
C GLU A 55 7.07 -2.63 -5.41
N LEU A 56 6.63 -1.59 -4.68
CA LEU A 56 7.41 -0.99 -3.59
C LEU A 56 7.66 -2.00 -2.45
N SER A 57 6.67 -2.82 -2.07
CA SER A 57 6.82 -3.85 -1.04
C SER A 57 7.86 -4.90 -1.45
N LEU A 58 7.80 -5.36 -2.70
CA LEU A 58 8.78 -6.30 -3.26
C LEU A 58 10.19 -5.70 -3.27
N ALA A 59 10.34 -4.47 -3.77
CA ALA A 59 11.63 -3.77 -3.81
C ALA A 59 12.19 -3.47 -2.40
N ALA A 60 11.33 -3.13 -1.43
CA ALA A 60 11.71 -2.94 -0.03
C ALA A 60 12.25 -4.23 0.58
N GLY A 61 11.58 -5.36 0.32
CA GLY A 61 11.99 -6.69 0.77
C GLY A 61 13.36 -7.10 0.22
N ARG A 62 13.65 -6.76 -1.04
CA ARG A 62 14.95 -7.01 -1.69
C ARG A 62 16.03 -6.00 -1.29
N GLY A 63 15.64 -4.88 -0.67
CA GLY A 63 16.56 -3.79 -0.32
C GLY A 63 17.04 -2.98 -1.51
N GLU A 64 16.25 -2.95 -2.60
CA GLU A 64 16.55 -2.28 -3.86
C GLU A 64 16.04 -0.82 -3.90
N LEU A 65 15.23 -0.42 -2.93
CA LEU A 65 14.69 0.94 -2.88
C LEU A 65 15.78 1.96 -2.53
N PRO A 66 15.96 3.01 -3.36
CA PRO A 66 16.74 4.18 -2.99
C PRO A 66 16.20 4.80 -1.70
N ASP A 67 17.08 5.33 -0.85
CA ASP A 67 16.71 5.84 0.48
C ASP A 67 15.58 6.86 0.46
N GLY A 68 15.59 7.79 -0.50
CA GLY A 68 14.54 8.79 -0.67
C GLY A 68 13.18 8.18 -1.05
N VAL A 69 13.18 7.22 -1.99
CA VAL A 69 11.98 6.51 -2.41
C VAL A 69 11.43 5.66 -1.26
N ARG A 70 12.29 4.96 -0.54
CA ARG A 70 11.91 4.16 0.63
C ARG A 70 11.21 5.01 1.69
N ARG A 71 11.79 6.18 2.02
CA ARG A 71 11.21 7.09 3.01
C ARG A 71 9.82 7.56 2.59
N VAL A 72 9.68 8.05 1.35
CA VAL A 72 8.39 8.52 0.84
C VAL A 72 7.35 7.39 0.78
N ALA A 73 7.76 6.18 0.37
CA ALA A 73 6.89 5.01 0.31
C ALA A 73 6.37 4.61 1.70
N VAL A 74 7.24 4.63 2.72
CA VAL A 74 6.86 4.37 4.12
C VAL A 74 5.91 5.46 4.63
N GLU A 75 6.22 6.74 4.42
CA GLU A 75 5.36 7.87 4.82
C GLU A 75 3.97 7.78 4.16
N LEU A 76 3.90 7.41 2.87
CA LEU A 76 2.64 7.19 2.16
C LEU A 76 1.85 6.01 2.75
N ALA A 77 2.50 4.88 3.00
CA ALA A 77 1.86 3.71 3.60
C ALA A 77 1.29 4.01 5.00
N GLU A 78 2.03 4.76 5.81
CA GLU A 78 1.53 5.21 7.12
C GLU A 78 0.29 6.12 6.99
N LYS A 79 0.29 7.07 6.05
CA LYS A 79 -0.86 7.96 5.82
C LYS A 79 -2.08 7.16 5.40
N ILE A 80 -1.92 6.26 4.42
CA ILE A 80 -3.00 5.36 3.96
C ILE A 80 -3.55 4.56 5.13
N LEU A 81 -2.70 3.98 5.97
CA LEU A 81 -3.16 3.18 7.11
C LEU A 81 -3.87 4.03 8.18
N LYS A 82 -3.40 5.26 8.42
CA LYS A 82 -4.00 6.22 9.37
C LYS A 82 -5.33 6.81 8.89
N GLU A 83 -5.53 6.95 7.58
CA GLU A 83 -6.79 7.45 7.00
C GLU A 83 -7.88 6.37 7.10
N GLY A 84 -8.52 6.22 8.26
CA GLY A 84 -9.59 5.26 8.51
C GLY A 84 -10.63 5.78 9.50
N ARG A 85 -11.80 6.14 8.95
CA ARG A 85 -13.01 6.75 9.56
C ARG A 85 -12.94 8.25 9.86
N ALA A 86 -13.41 9.05 8.89
CA ALA A 86 -14.42 10.07 9.16
C ALA A 86 -15.81 9.45 8.93
#